data_AF-A0A355SD01-F1
#
_entry.id   AF-A0A355SD01-F1
#
_cell.length_a   1.000
_cell.length_b   1.000
_cell.length_c   1.000
_cell.angle_alpha   90.00
_cell.angle_beta   90.00
_cell.angle_gamma   90.00
#
_symmetry.space_group_name_H-M   'P 1'
#
loop_
_entity.id
_entity.type
_entity.pdbx_description
1 polymer ?
#
loop_
_entity_poly.entity_id
_entity_poly.type
_entity_poly.pdbx_seq_one_letter_code
_entity_poly.pdbx_strand_id
1 'polypeptide(L)'
;MRGNKIVKVLKDEILTSISPRIGEIIMSAPIEYINKLEEIRIRLGKPLMINCGRSDYMLSPKGRIPGSIKDAYIVSKDDCERTIQLLSNYSVYSLEEELKCGYITLQGGHRVGIAGKGIIEGGKIKALKNISGFNIRIARQVIGAADSVMKYIMKKDDIYNTIIISPPQCGKTTLLRDMIRQISSGNEKAGIKGLKVSLVDERSEVAGCYLGIPQNDVGIRTDILDACPKSAGLIMMIRSMSPQVLATDEIGSIDDIKAIYEAMNAGIRMVTTIHGDGIDDVLKRPYIDDVIKNRIFERIIILSSKHGPGTIEDVIDGRDLKSIID
;
A
#
# COMPACT_ATOMS: atom_id res chain seq x y z
N MET A 1 1.24 -16.97 19.01
CA MET A 1 0.06 -16.54 18.23
C MET A 1 0.37 -15.86 16.88
N ARG A 2 1.53 -15.21 16.66
CA ARG A 2 1.89 -14.65 15.33
C ARG A 2 2.18 -15.70 14.23
N GLY A 3 2.73 -16.86 14.59
CA GLY A 3 3.11 -17.90 13.61
C GLY A 3 1.97 -18.52 12.82
N ASN A 4 0.78 -18.66 13.42
CA ASN A 4 -0.37 -19.22 12.72
C ASN A 4 -0.97 -18.25 11.68
N LYS A 5 -0.78 -16.93 11.84
CA LYS A 5 -1.35 -15.93 10.92
C LYS A 5 -0.63 -15.90 9.59
N ILE A 6 0.71 -15.87 9.60
CA ILE A 6 1.50 -15.82 8.36
C ILE A 6 1.44 -17.14 7.57
N VAL A 7 1.35 -18.27 8.29
CA VAL A 7 1.17 -19.59 7.67
C VAL A 7 -0.16 -19.66 6.93
N LYS A 8 -1.22 -19.09 7.50
CA LYS A 8 -2.53 -18.99 6.85
C LYS A 8 -2.48 -18.10 5.60
N VAL A 9 -1.90 -16.90 5.72
CA VAL A 9 -1.69 -15.98 4.59
C VAL A 9 -0.93 -16.67 3.45
N LEU A 10 0.19 -17.35 3.75
CA LEU A 10 0.94 -18.07 2.74
C LEU A 10 0.07 -19.10 2.02
N LYS A 11 -0.63 -19.97 2.77
CA LYS A 11 -1.46 -21.02 2.19
C LYS A 11 -2.61 -20.48 1.33
N ASP A 12 -3.32 -19.47 1.83
CA ASP A 12 -4.57 -19.01 1.23
C ASP A 12 -4.31 -18.02 0.09
N GLU A 13 -3.27 -17.17 0.20
CA GLU A 13 -3.09 -15.98 -0.65
C GLU A 13 -1.88 -16.10 -1.60
N ILE A 14 -0.81 -16.83 -1.24
CA ILE A 14 0.44 -16.89 -2.04
C ILE A 14 0.62 -18.24 -2.72
N LEU A 15 0.48 -19.34 -1.98
CA LEU A 15 0.86 -20.67 -2.45
C LEU A 15 -0.08 -21.21 -3.53
N THR A 16 -1.31 -20.70 -3.59
CA THR A 16 -2.27 -20.94 -4.67
C THR A 16 -1.79 -20.40 -6.01
N SER A 17 -0.86 -19.44 -6.00
CA SER A 17 -0.37 -18.72 -7.18
C SER A 17 1.02 -19.18 -7.66
N ILE A 18 1.61 -20.24 -7.08
CA ILE A 18 2.95 -20.74 -7.45
C ILE A 18 2.98 -22.25 -7.61
N SER A 19 4.04 -22.78 -8.26
CA SER A 19 4.27 -24.23 -8.38
C SER A 19 4.04 -24.96 -7.04
N PRO A 20 3.15 -25.98 -6.98
CA PRO A 20 2.85 -26.70 -5.75
C PRO A 20 4.09 -27.24 -5.05
N ARG A 21 5.08 -27.71 -5.85
CA ARG A 21 6.38 -28.18 -5.33
C ARG A 21 7.14 -27.08 -4.60
N ILE A 22 7.19 -25.87 -5.17
CA ILE A 22 7.81 -24.71 -4.49
C ILE A 22 7.04 -24.40 -3.20
N GLY A 23 5.71 -24.44 -3.25
CA GLY A 23 4.88 -24.21 -2.07
C GLY A 23 5.14 -25.21 -0.94
N GLU A 24 5.27 -26.50 -1.25
CA GLU A 24 5.63 -27.55 -0.28
C GLU A 24 7.00 -27.30 0.36
N ILE A 25 8.00 -26.90 -0.44
CA ILE A 25 9.34 -26.57 0.05
C ILE A 25 9.30 -25.38 1.01
N ILE A 26 8.59 -24.31 0.64
CA ILE A 26 8.44 -23.12 1.49
C ILE A 26 7.72 -23.48 2.79
N MET A 27 6.63 -24.25 2.72
CA MET A 27 5.88 -24.65 3.92
C MET A 27 6.65 -25.57 4.86
N SER A 28 7.67 -26.26 4.35
CA SER A 28 8.57 -27.10 5.14
C SER A 28 9.70 -26.30 5.79
N ALA A 29 9.82 -25.00 5.51
CA ALA A 29 10.86 -24.17 6.10
C ALA A 29 10.62 -23.92 7.60
N PRO A 30 11.69 -23.73 8.40
CA PRO A 30 11.54 -23.52 9.83
C PRO A 30 10.70 -22.27 10.13
N ILE A 31 9.80 -22.37 11.10
CA ILE A 31 8.80 -21.35 11.40
C ILE A 31 9.40 -19.97 11.74
N GLU A 32 10.63 -19.95 12.26
CA GLU A 32 11.37 -18.72 12.55
C GLU A 32 11.64 -17.86 11.29
N TYR A 33 11.89 -18.51 10.14
CA TYR A 33 12.07 -17.84 8.85
C TYR A 33 10.73 -17.45 8.26
N ILE A 34 9.74 -18.34 8.31
CA ILE A 34 8.38 -18.06 7.82
C ILE A 34 7.78 -16.84 8.50
N ASN A 35 7.96 -16.69 9.82
CA ASN A 35 7.51 -15.50 10.56
C ASN A 35 8.15 -14.18 10.10
N LYS A 36 9.36 -14.26 9.56
CA LYS A 36 10.14 -13.10 9.09
C LYS A 36 10.15 -12.99 7.57
N LEU A 37 9.42 -13.85 6.86
CA LEU A 37 9.39 -13.89 5.41
C LEU A 37 8.80 -12.59 4.85
N GLU A 38 9.57 -11.96 3.98
CA GLU A 38 9.22 -10.70 3.30
C GLU A 38 9.22 -10.89 1.78
N GLU A 39 10.06 -11.78 1.26
CA GLU A 39 10.17 -12.03 -0.17
C GLU A 39 10.43 -13.50 -0.50
N ILE A 40 9.88 -13.97 -1.62
CA ILE A 40 10.20 -15.27 -2.23
C ILE A 40 10.73 -15.01 -3.64
N ARG A 41 11.91 -15.54 -3.94
CA ARG A 41 12.56 -15.41 -5.24
C ARG A 41 12.66 -16.76 -5.94
N ILE A 42 12.00 -16.85 -7.08
CA ILE A 42 11.97 -18.03 -7.95
C ILE A 42 12.69 -17.65 -9.24
N ARG A 43 13.81 -18.30 -9.58
CA ARG A 43 14.61 -17.95 -10.76
C ARG A 43 15.12 -19.21 -11.45
N LEU A 44 14.80 -19.39 -12.72
CA LEU A 44 15.16 -20.55 -13.51
C LEU A 44 16.67 -20.85 -13.40
N GLY A 45 17.00 -22.08 -13.00
CA GLY A 45 18.39 -22.55 -12.87
C GLY A 45 19.17 -21.95 -11.69
N LYS A 46 18.51 -21.26 -10.77
CA LYS A 46 19.10 -20.71 -9.54
C LYS A 46 18.45 -21.35 -8.31
N PRO A 47 19.11 -21.26 -7.12
CA PRO A 47 18.50 -21.66 -5.86
C PRO A 47 17.15 -20.96 -5.63
N LEU A 48 16.18 -21.68 -5.09
CA LEU A 48 14.99 -21.09 -4.50
C LEU A 48 15.42 -20.30 -3.26
N MET A 49 15.05 -19.03 -3.18
CA MET A 49 15.46 -18.14 -2.09
C MET A 49 14.27 -17.50 -1.41
N ILE A 50 14.43 -17.28 -0.11
CA ILE A 50 13.55 -16.45 0.70
C ILE A 50 14.34 -15.30 1.30
N ASN A 51 13.74 -14.13 1.39
CA ASN A 51 14.28 -13.01 2.13
C ASN A 51 13.56 -12.89 3.48
N CYS A 52 14.35 -12.81 4.55
CA CYS A 52 13.84 -12.60 5.90
C CYS A 52 14.56 -11.39 6.52
N GLY A 53 13.97 -10.21 6.40
CA GLY A 53 14.54 -8.96 6.88
C GLY A 53 15.66 -8.45 5.98
N ARG A 54 16.92 -8.51 6.44
CA ARG A 54 18.09 -8.01 5.67
C ARG A 54 18.92 -9.12 5.03
N SER A 55 18.48 -10.37 5.16
CA SER A 55 19.27 -11.54 4.74
C SER A 55 18.47 -12.41 3.78
N ASP A 56 19.16 -12.89 2.75
CA ASP A 56 18.64 -13.89 1.82
C ASP A 56 19.09 -15.29 2.24
N TYR A 57 18.17 -16.26 2.17
CA TYR A 57 18.41 -17.65 2.52
C TYR A 57 17.99 -18.56 1.36
N MET A 58 18.81 -19.56 1.06
CA MET A 58 18.45 -20.63 0.12
C MET A 58 17.59 -21.68 0.82
N LEU A 59 16.73 -22.36 0.07
CA LEU A 59 15.99 -23.52 0.57
C LEU A 59 16.48 -24.81 -0.09
N SER A 60 16.68 -25.85 0.71
CA SER A 60 16.88 -27.22 0.23
C SER A 60 15.55 -27.86 -0.22
N PRO A 61 15.57 -29.01 -0.92
CA PRO A 61 14.34 -29.71 -1.29
C PRO A 61 13.43 -30.11 -0.11
N LYS A 62 13.96 -30.11 1.13
CA LYS A 62 13.22 -30.38 2.37
C LYS A 62 12.82 -29.10 3.13
N GLY A 63 12.96 -27.92 2.52
CA GLY A 63 12.65 -26.62 3.13
C GLY A 63 13.67 -26.10 4.15
N ARG A 64 14.74 -26.85 4.46
CA ARG A 64 15.79 -26.40 5.39
C ARG A 64 16.74 -25.42 4.72
N ILE A 65 17.39 -24.56 5.52
CA ILE A 65 18.47 -23.70 5.05
C ILE A 65 19.74 -24.57 4.86
N PRO A 66 20.25 -24.74 3.62
CA PRO A 66 21.43 -25.54 3.38
C PRO A 66 22.70 -24.77 3.76
N GLY A 67 23.75 -25.49 4.16
CA GLY A 67 25.08 -24.91 4.40
C GLY A 67 25.87 -24.60 3.12
N SER A 68 25.43 -25.12 1.97
CA SER A 68 26.08 -24.91 0.68
C SER A 68 25.06 -24.80 -0.46
N ILE A 69 25.47 -24.19 -1.58
CA ILE A 69 24.62 -24.10 -2.78
C ILE A 69 24.31 -25.47 -3.41
N LYS A 70 25.15 -26.48 -3.18
CA LYS A 70 24.97 -27.83 -3.75
C LYS A 70 23.75 -28.55 -3.18
N ASP A 71 23.37 -28.21 -1.96
CA ASP A 71 22.22 -28.80 -1.25
C ASP A 71 20.94 -27.97 -1.41
N ALA A 72 21.02 -26.86 -2.16
CA ALA A 72 19.88 -26.00 -2.44
C ALA A 72 18.97 -26.60 -3.52
N TYR A 73 17.67 -26.36 -3.40
CA TYR A 73 16.71 -26.66 -4.45
C TYR A 73 16.92 -25.69 -5.62
N ILE A 74 17.25 -26.23 -6.79
CA ILE A 74 17.39 -25.46 -8.02
C ILE A 74 16.05 -25.40 -8.74
N VAL A 75 15.56 -24.18 -8.96
CA VAL A 75 14.28 -23.94 -9.62
C VAL A 75 14.33 -24.45 -11.07
N SER A 76 13.36 -25.30 -11.41
CA SER A 76 13.25 -25.93 -12.72
C SER A 76 12.42 -25.11 -13.70
N LYS A 77 12.48 -25.47 -14.99
CA LYS A 77 11.64 -24.86 -16.03
C LYS A 77 10.15 -25.09 -15.77
N ASP A 78 9.80 -26.31 -15.35
CA ASP A 78 8.45 -26.71 -14.99
C ASP A 78 7.90 -25.90 -13.80
N ASP A 79 8.74 -25.57 -12.82
CA ASP A 79 8.33 -24.68 -11.72
C ASP A 79 7.93 -23.28 -12.22
N CYS A 80 8.72 -22.72 -13.14
CA CYS A 80 8.43 -21.42 -13.72
C CYS A 80 7.18 -21.46 -14.61
N GLU A 81 7.02 -22.50 -15.44
CA GLU A 81 5.86 -22.70 -16.32
C GLU A 81 4.57 -22.87 -15.51
N ARG A 82 4.58 -23.67 -14.43
CA ARG A 82 3.41 -23.81 -13.54
C ARG A 82 3.10 -22.52 -12.80
N THR A 83 4.12 -21.82 -12.31
CA THR A 83 3.93 -20.56 -11.57
C THR A 83 3.26 -19.51 -12.45
N ILE A 84 3.69 -19.32 -13.71
CA ILE A 84 3.02 -18.36 -14.59
C ILE A 84 1.60 -18.78 -14.94
N GLN A 85 1.34 -20.07 -15.15
CA GLN A 85 -0.02 -20.57 -15.41
C GLN A 85 -0.97 -20.23 -14.27
N LEU A 86 -0.54 -20.48 -13.02
CA LEU A 86 -1.33 -20.18 -11.83
C LEU A 86 -1.53 -18.67 -11.64
N LEU A 87 -0.48 -17.86 -11.80
CA LEU A 87 -0.58 -16.40 -11.72
C LEU A 87 -1.54 -15.81 -12.77
N SER A 88 -1.60 -16.42 -13.96
CA SER A 88 -2.48 -15.99 -15.03
C SER A 88 -3.92 -16.49 -14.91
N ASN A 89 -4.26 -17.26 -13.86
CA ASN A 89 -5.51 -18.03 -13.80
C ASN A 89 -5.75 -18.81 -15.11
N TYR A 90 -4.68 -19.37 -15.69
CA TYR A 90 -4.66 -20.04 -16.99
C TYR A 90 -5.05 -19.18 -18.20
N SER A 91 -5.15 -17.86 -18.06
CA SER A 91 -5.39 -16.89 -19.14
C SER A 91 -4.28 -15.85 -19.20
N VAL A 92 -3.27 -16.09 -20.03
CA VAL A 92 -2.14 -15.17 -20.23
C VAL A 92 -2.59 -13.78 -20.74
N TYR A 93 -3.78 -13.69 -21.36
CA TYR A 93 -4.34 -12.43 -21.86
C TYR A 93 -4.90 -11.52 -20.77
N SER A 94 -5.34 -12.05 -19.63
CA SER A 94 -5.87 -11.22 -18.54
C SER A 94 -4.80 -10.48 -17.74
N LEU A 95 -3.52 -10.60 -18.14
CA LEU A 95 -2.37 -10.00 -17.47
C LEU A 95 -1.67 -8.92 -18.30
N GLU A 96 -2.18 -8.56 -19.49
CA GLU A 96 -1.48 -7.62 -20.37
C GLU A 96 -1.26 -6.24 -19.73
N GLU A 97 -2.19 -5.76 -18.91
CA GLU A 97 -2.05 -4.47 -18.21
C GLU A 97 -1.06 -4.56 -17.04
N GLU A 98 -1.13 -5.61 -16.23
CA GLU A 98 -0.20 -5.89 -15.13
C GLU A 98 1.23 -6.12 -15.63
N LEU A 99 1.39 -6.80 -16.77
CA LEU A 99 2.69 -7.03 -17.40
C LEU A 99 3.31 -5.74 -17.95
N LYS A 100 2.51 -4.76 -18.38
CA LYS A 100 3.00 -3.41 -18.73
C LYS A 100 3.55 -2.68 -17.51
N CYS A 101 2.91 -2.87 -16.34
CA CYS A 101 3.36 -2.32 -15.05
C CYS A 101 4.55 -3.08 -14.45
N GLY A 102 4.85 -4.29 -14.95
CA GLY A 102 5.99 -5.11 -14.51
C GLY A 102 5.74 -5.91 -13.23
N TYR A 103 4.51 -5.94 -12.70
CA TYR A 103 4.13 -6.75 -11.56
C TYR A 103 2.64 -7.14 -11.57
N ILE A 104 2.33 -8.26 -10.93
CA ILE A 104 0.95 -8.73 -10.67
C ILE A 104 0.63 -8.51 -9.19
N THR A 105 -0.55 -8.01 -8.86
CA THR A 105 -1.06 -7.97 -7.48
C THR A 105 -1.84 -9.25 -7.19
N LEU A 106 -1.53 -9.93 -6.08
CA LEU A 106 -2.28 -11.09 -5.59
C LEU A 106 -3.28 -10.68 -4.52
N GLN A 107 -4.16 -11.61 -4.18
CA GLN A 107 -4.90 -11.56 -2.93
C GLN A 107 -3.93 -11.35 -1.74
N GLY A 108 -4.35 -10.60 -0.72
CA GLY A 108 -3.49 -10.15 0.37
C GLY A 108 -2.64 -8.92 0.05
N GLY A 109 -2.71 -8.39 -1.18
CA GLY A 109 -1.99 -7.19 -1.60
C GLY A 109 -0.51 -7.46 -1.89
N HIS A 110 -0.15 -8.74 -1.99
CA HIS A 110 1.19 -9.18 -2.34
C HIS A 110 1.50 -8.82 -3.79
N ARG A 111 2.76 -8.56 -4.11
CA ARG A 111 3.18 -8.19 -5.48
C ARG A 111 4.14 -9.22 -6.04
N VAL A 112 3.90 -9.65 -7.27
CA VAL A 112 4.77 -10.56 -8.01
C VAL A 112 5.41 -9.80 -9.16
N GLY A 113 6.69 -9.44 -9.00
CA GLY A 113 7.49 -8.94 -10.11
C GLY A 113 7.86 -10.09 -11.06
N ILE A 114 7.81 -9.84 -12.37
CA ILE A 114 8.09 -10.86 -13.40
C ILE A 114 9.32 -10.47 -14.21
N ALA A 115 10.24 -11.42 -14.37
CA ALA A 115 11.45 -11.26 -15.18
C ALA A 115 11.41 -12.18 -16.42
N GLY A 116 11.67 -11.60 -17.58
CA GLY A 116 11.71 -12.28 -18.87
C GLY A 116 12.19 -11.38 -19.99
N LYS A 117 12.05 -11.84 -21.23
CA LYS A 117 12.36 -11.07 -22.45
C LYS A 117 11.18 -10.17 -22.83
N GLY A 118 11.36 -8.86 -22.79
CA GLY A 118 10.37 -7.91 -23.28
C GLY A 118 10.25 -7.91 -24.81
N ILE A 119 9.01 -7.84 -25.30
CA ILE A 119 8.69 -7.51 -26.69
C ILE A 119 8.29 -6.04 -26.70
N ILE A 120 8.98 -5.23 -27.50
CA ILE A 120 8.78 -3.79 -27.56
C ILE A 120 8.09 -3.43 -28.88
N GLU A 121 7.07 -2.57 -28.82
CA GLU A 121 6.39 -1.99 -29.97
C GLU A 121 6.12 -0.51 -29.68
N GLY A 122 6.49 0.38 -30.61
CA GLY A 122 6.30 1.83 -30.43
C GLY A 122 6.99 2.41 -29.18
N GLY A 123 8.12 1.84 -28.76
CA GLY A 123 8.85 2.27 -27.57
C GLY A 123 8.22 1.83 -26.24
N LYS A 124 7.13 1.04 -26.26
CA LYS A 124 6.46 0.50 -25.07
C LYS A 124 6.57 -1.02 -25.03
N ILE A 125 6.60 -1.59 -23.82
CA ILE A 125 6.53 -3.04 -23.64
C ILE A 125 5.14 -3.49 -24.06
N LYS A 126 5.07 -4.37 -25.06
CA LYS A 126 3.84 -5.00 -25.53
C LYS A 126 3.53 -6.28 -24.76
N ALA A 127 4.55 -7.11 -24.53
CA ALA A 127 4.42 -8.40 -23.86
C ALA A 127 5.75 -8.88 -23.26
N LEU A 128 5.70 -9.88 -22.39
CA LEU A 128 6.86 -10.62 -21.91
C LEU A 128 6.88 -12.05 -22.48
N LYS A 129 8.03 -12.52 -22.92
CA LYS A 129 8.31 -13.90 -23.35
C LYS A 129 9.46 -14.50 -22.53
N ASN A 130 9.60 -15.82 -22.56
CA ASN A 130 10.69 -16.53 -21.88
C ASN A 130 10.81 -16.12 -20.40
N ILE A 131 9.68 -16.13 -19.69
CA ILE A 131 9.63 -15.77 -18.27
C ILE A 131 10.54 -16.74 -17.51
N SER A 132 11.50 -16.19 -16.79
CA SER A 132 12.57 -16.93 -16.13
C SER A 132 12.70 -16.60 -14.64
N GLY A 133 11.88 -15.68 -14.13
CA GLY A 133 11.90 -15.38 -12.70
C GLY A 133 10.68 -14.65 -12.19
N PHE A 134 10.41 -14.87 -10.91
CA PHE A 134 9.33 -14.28 -10.14
C PHE A 134 9.88 -13.76 -8.83
N ASN A 135 9.45 -12.56 -8.45
CA ASN A 135 9.78 -11.96 -7.18
C ASN A 135 8.49 -11.65 -6.40
N ILE A 136 8.15 -12.47 -5.42
CA ILE A 136 6.92 -12.32 -4.64
C ILE A 136 7.26 -11.56 -3.38
N ARG A 137 6.73 -10.34 -3.26
CA ARG A 137 6.86 -9.48 -2.07
C ARG A 137 5.60 -9.63 -1.22
N ILE A 138 5.79 -10.10 0.02
CA ILE A 138 4.70 -10.33 0.95
C ILE A 138 4.32 -9.01 1.61
N ALA A 139 3.10 -8.56 1.34
CA ALA A 139 2.53 -7.38 1.97
C ALA A 139 2.35 -7.59 3.47
N ARG A 140 2.68 -6.57 4.25
CA ARG A 140 2.45 -6.51 5.69
C ARG A 140 1.78 -5.19 6.04
N GLN A 141 0.77 -5.26 6.88
CA GLN A 141 0.09 -4.08 7.38
C GLN A 141 0.64 -3.67 8.74
N VAL A 142 0.78 -2.36 8.95
CA VAL A 142 1.13 -1.78 10.24
C VAL A 142 -0.13 -1.15 10.81
N ILE A 143 -0.85 -1.92 11.61
CA ILE A 143 -2.06 -1.47 12.33
C ILE A 143 -1.62 -0.68 13.55
N GLY A 144 -2.28 0.46 13.80
CA GLY A 144 -1.96 1.36 14.90
C GLY A 144 -0.88 2.38 14.57
N ALA A 145 -0.47 2.48 13.31
CA ALA A 145 0.47 3.51 12.85
C ALA A 145 -0.05 4.93 13.10
N ALA A 146 -1.38 5.12 13.10
CA ALA A 146 -2.03 6.41 13.32
C ALA A 146 -2.38 6.70 14.78
N ASP A 147 -2.19 5.75 15.71
CA ASP A 147 -2.68 5.86 17.09
C ASP A 147 -2.23 7.15 17.79
N SER A 148 -0.98 7.57 17.57
CA SER A 148 -0.41 8.77 18.18
C SER A 148 -1.02 10.07 17.67
N VAL A 149 -1.50 10.09 16.41
CA VAL A 149 -2.02 11.31 15.77
C VAL A 149 -3.54 11.42 15.86
N MET A 150 -4.26 10.31 16.08
CA MET A 150 -5.73 10.32 16.10
C MET A 150 -6.29 11.37 17.05
N LYS A 151 -5.70 11.52 18.25
CA LYS A 151 -6.17 12.48 19.26
C LYS A 151 -6.20 13.94 18.77
N TYR A 152 -5.34 14.29 17.81
CA TYR A 152 -5.23 15.66 17.29
C TYR A 152 -6.19 15.95 16.14
N ILE A 153 -6.56 14.93 15.36
CA ILE A 153 -7.41 15.10 14.17
C ILE A 153 -8.91 15.03 14.49
N MET A 154 -9.25 14.77 15.74
CA MET A 154 -10.63 14.53 16.16
C MET A 154 -11.35 15.79 16.57
N LYS A 155 -12.62 15.83 16.20
CA LYS A 155 -13.62 16.80 16.66
C LYS A 155 -14.81 16.02 17.20
N LYS A 156 -15.65 16.63 18.04
CA LYS A 156 -16.82 15.94 18.61
C LYS A 156 -17.70 15.35 17.49
N ASP A 157 -17.82 14.02 17.45
CA ASP A 157 -18.54 13.23 16.44
C ASP A 157 -18.09 13.49 14.97
N ASP A 158 -16.90 14.05 14.74
CA ASP A 158 -16.40 14.46 13.41
C ASP A 158 -14.85 14.46 13.40
N ILE A 159 -14.23 14.83 12.28
CA ILE A 159 -12.78 15.06 12.19
C ILE A 159 -12.47 16.46 11.68
N TYR A 160 -11.26 16.92 11.97
CA TYR A 160 -10.65 18.07 11.34
C TYR A 160 -10.17 17.73 9.94
N ASN A 161 -10.27 18.69 9.03
CA ASN A 161 -9.58 18.59 7.74
C ASN A 161 -8.08 18.46 7.99
N THR A 162 -7.49 17.36 7.54
CA THR A 162 -6.13 16.99 7.88
C THR A 162 -5.28 16.76 6.64
N ILE A 163 -4.08 17.35 6.63
CA ILE A 163 -3.05 17.07 5.63
C ILE A 163 -1.80 16.52 6.28
N ILE A 164 -1.18 15.54 5.63
CA ILE A 164 0.08 14.92 6.06
C ILE A 164 1.19 15.40 5.13
N ILE A 165 2.14 16.16 5.65
CA ILE A 165 3.33 16.58 4.92
C ILE A 165 4.45 15.58 5.22
N SER A 166 5.00 14.96 4.18
CA SER A 166 6.00 13.91 4.34
C SER A 166 6.97 13.88 3.16
N PRO A 167 8.29 13.75 3.40
CA PRO A 167 9.22 13.36 2.36
C PRO A 167 8.86 11.97 1.81
N PRO A 168 9.34 11.61 0.61
CA PRO A 168 9.21 10.26 0.09
C PRO A 168 9.72 9.20 1.08
N GLN A 169 9.10 8.02 1.06
CA GLN A 169 9.49 6.85 1.85
C GLN A 169 9.45 7.01 3.39
N CYS A 170 8.85 8.08 3.93
CA CYS A 170 8.74 8.29 5.38
C CYS A 170 7.47 7.69 6.02
N GLY A 171 6.78 6.77 5.33
CA GLY A 171 5.63 6.04 5.89
C GLY A 171 4.27 6.72 5.70
N LYS A 172 4.16 7.77 4.87
CA LYS A 172 2.90 8.51 4.63
C LYS A 172 1.71 7.59 4.34
N THR A 173 1.87 6.64 3.42
CA THR A 173 0.79 5.77 2.95
C THR A 173 0.35 4.82 4.07
N THR A 174 1.29 4.42 4.93
CA THR A 174 0.99 3.58 6.09
C THR A 174 0.21 4.36 7.15
N LEU A 175 0.59 5.61 7.42
CA LEU A 175 -0.15 6.48 8.32
C LEU A 175 -1.56 6.79 7.78
N LEU A 176 -1.65 7.27 6.54
CA LEU A 176 -2.92 7.63 5.88
C LEU A 176 -3.89 6.44 5.88
N ARG A 177 -3.43 5.25 5.47
CA ARG A 177 -4.23 4.04 5.46
C ARG A 177 -4.78 3.69 6.84
N ASP A 178 -3.93 3.74 7.87
CA ASP A 178 -4.38 3.41 9.23
C ASP A 178 -5.30 4.49 9.79
N MET A 179 -5.11 5.77 9.44
CA MET A 179 -6.07 6.83 9.74
C MET A 179 -7.43 6.53 9.11
N ILE A 180 -7.47 6.21 7.80
CA ILE A 180 -8.70 5.85 7.09
C ILE A 180 -9.40 4.68 7.78
N ARG A 181 -8.65 3.61 8.11
CA ARG A 181 -9.17 2.43 8.81
C ARG A 181 -9.82 2.80 10.15
N GLN A 182 -9.15 3.64 10.94
CA GLN A 182 -9.63 4.05 12.26
C GLN A 182 -10.82 5.02 12.19
N ILE A 183 -10.82 5.94 11.22
CA ILE A 183 -11.96 6.85 10.97
C ILE A 183 -13.19 6.05 10.53
N SER A 184 -13.00 5.14 9.59
CA SER A 184 -14.06 4.32 9.00
C SER A 184 -14.66 3.32 9.99
N SER A 185 -13.81 2.61 10.73
CA SER A 185 -14.24 1.62 11.73
C SER A 185 -14.71 2.25 13.04
N GLY A 186 -14.31 3.49 13.30
CA GLY A 186 -14.38 4.10 14.61
C GLY A 186 -13.19 3.71 15.48
N ASN A 187 -12.92 4.53 16.50
CA ASN A 187 -11.92 4.28 17.51
C ASN A 187 -12.45 4.77 18.85
N GLU A 188 -12.89 3.85 19.70
CA GLU A 188 -13.44 4.14 21.03
C GLU A 188 -12.44 4.85 21.94
N LYS A 189 -11.15 4.47 21.89
CA LYS A 189 -10.09 5.10 22.70
C LYS A 189 -9.91 6.57 22.33
N ALA A 190 -10.20 6.89 21.07
CA ALA A 190 -10.14 8.21 20.52
C ALA A 190 -11.54 8.88 20.51
N GLY A 191 -12.59 8.22 21.02
CA GLY A 191 -13.95 8.78 21.04
C GLY A 191 -14.58 9.00 19.67
N ILE A 192 -14.10 8.33 18.62
CA ILE A 192 -14.64 8.42 17.25
C ILE A 192 -15.64 7.30 17.02
N LYS A 193 -16.86 7.67 16.61
CA LYS A 193 -17.79 6.74 15.96
C LYS A 193 -17.40 6.58 14.49
N GLY A 194 -17.52 5.36 13.95
CA GLY A 194 -17.17 5.10 12.55
C GLY A 194 -17.90 6.03 11.57
N LEU A 195 -17.14 6.69 10.70
CA LEU A 195 -17.63 7.62 9.67
C LEU A 195 -17.61 6.95 8.29
N LYS A 196 -18.50 7.38 7.39
CA LYS A 196 -18.42 6.96 5.97
C LYS A 196 -17.23 7.63 5.30
N VAL A 197 -16.31 6.83 4.78
CA VAL A 197 -15.12 7.32 4.08
C VAL A 197 -15.21 6.96 2.60
N SER A 198 -14.90 7.89 1.72
CA SER A 198 -14.61 7.57 0.31
C SER A 198 -13.13 7.79 0.03
N LEU A 199 -12.44 6.72 -0.37
CA LEU A 199 -11.02 6.71 -0.71
C LEU A 199 -10.85 6.73 -2.23
N VAL A 200 -10.12 7.72 -2.74
CA VAL A 200 -9.64 7.75 -4.13
C VAL A 200 -8.15 7.41 -4.14
N ASP A 201 -7.83 6.21 -4.61
CA ASP A 201 -6.49 5.61 -4.60
C ASP A 201 -5.95 5.52 -6.03
N GLU A 202 -5.35 6.61 -6.52
CA GLU A 202 -4.89 6.75 -7.91
C GLU A 202 -3.85 5.69 -8.28
N ARG A 203 -2.99 5.30 -7.34
CA ARG A 203 -1.87 4.37 -7.57
C ARG A 203 -2.08 2.98 -6.99
N SER A 204 -3.25 2.68 -6.45
CA SER A 204 -3.53 1.42 -5.76
C SER A 204 -2.49 1.11 -4.67
N GLU A 205 -2.15 2.11 -3.85
CA GLU A 205 -1.17 2.00 -2.78
C GLU A 205 -1.80 1.93 -1.39
N VAL A 206 -2.91 2.65 -1.18
CA VAL A 206 -3.60 2.74 0.12
C VAL A 206 -4.45 1.50 0.35
N ALA A 207 -5.39 1.22 -0.54
CA ALA A 207 -6.24 0.03 -0.51
C ALA A 207 -5.55 -1.18 -1.14
N GLY A 208 -4.77 -0.94 -2.21
CA GLY A 208 -4.10 -1.99 -2.96
C GLY A 208 -5.09 -3.05 -3.45
N CYS A 209 -6.11 -2.62 -4.19
CA CYS A 209 -7.23 -3.49 -4.56
C CYS A 209 -6.79 -4.63 -5.50
N TYR A 210 -7.44 -5.77 -5.36
CA TYR A 210 -7.36 -6.89 -6.27
C TYR A 210 -8.78 -7.24 -6.72
N LEU A 211 -9.04 -7.13 -8.03
CA LEU A 211 -10.37 -7.31 -8.63
C LEU A 211 -11.46 -6.47 -7.94
N GLY A 212 -11.15 -5.20 -7.64
CA GLY A 212 -12.08 -4.28 -6.97
C GLY A 212 -12.25 -4.49 -5.47
N ILE A 213 -11.60 -5.51 -4.89
CA ILE A 213 -11.65 -5.79 -3.45
C ILE A 213 -10.39 -5.21 -2.79
N PRO A 214 -10.49 -4.37 -1.75
CA PRO A 214 -9.32 -3.89 -1.01
C PRO A 214 -8.59 -5.06 -0.36
N GLN A 215 -7.27 -5.10 -0.54
CA GLN A 215 -6.43 -6.09 0.12
C GLN A 215 -5.86 -5.59 1.44
N ASN A 216 -5.80 -4.26 1.57
CA ASN A 216 -5.50 -3.63 2.82
C ASN A 216 -6.78 -3.31 3.61
N ASP A 217 -6.77 -3.58 4.92
CA ASP A 217 -7.78 -3.05 5.82
C ASP A 217 -7.78 -1.52 5.82
N VAL A 218 -8.82 -0.96 5.19
CA VAL A 218 -9.13 0.48 5.14
C VAL A 218 -10.42 0.78 5.90
N GLY A 219 -10.89 -0.15 6.75
CA GLY A 219 -12.07 0.01 7.59
C GLY A 219 -13.40 -0.33 6.92
N ILE A 220 -14.40 -0.61 7.76
CA ILE A 220 -15.65 -1.28 7.37
C ILE A 220 -16.67 -0.38 6.63
N ARG A 221 -16.47 0.94 6.62
CA ARG A 221 -17.36 1.96 6.02
C ARG A 221 -16.66 2.75 4.91
N THR A 222 -15.69 2.11 4.25
CA THR A 222 -14.87 2.77 3.23
C THR A 222 -15.27 2.31 1.84
N ASP A 223 -15.76 3.25 1.03
CA ASP A 223 -15.96 3.10 -0.42
C ASP A 223 -14.67 3.47 -1.15
N ILE A 224 -14.30 2.74 -2.21
CA ILE A 224 -12.98 2.87 -2.84
C ILE A 224 -13.13 3.08 -4.34
N LEU A 225 -12.46 4.11 -4.86
CA LEU A 225 -12.18 4.29 -6.28
C LEU A 225 -10.70 3.97 -6.50
N ASP A 226 -10.42 2.80 -7.04
CA ASP A 226 -9.06 2.33 -7.30
C ASP A 226 -8.62 2.69 -8.72
N ALA A 227 -7.34 3.04 -8.90
CA ALA A 227 -6.71 3.31 -10.20
C ALA A 227 -7.45 4.36 -11.07
N CYS A 228 -8.09 5.35 -10.43
CA CYS A 228 -8.85 6.41 -11.09
C CYS A 228 -8.11 7.76 -11.01
N PRO A 229 -8.17 8.61 -12.07
CA PRO A 229 -7.65 9.97 -11.99
C PRO A 229 -8.21 10.73 -10.79
N LYS A 230 -7.32 11.20 -9.92
CA LYS A 230 -7.63 11.75 -8.60
C LYS A 230 -8.74 12.79 -8.59
N SER A 231 -8.57 13.88 -9.34
CA SER A 231 -9.51 15.01 -9.29
C SER A 231 -10.90 14.59 -9.78
N ALA A 232 -10.99 13.81 -10.86
CA ALA A 232 -12.26 13.28 -11.36
C ALA A 232 -12.91 12.31 -10.36
N GLY A 233 -12.10 11.44 -9.76
CA GLY A 233 -12.55 10.47 -8.75
C GLY A 233 -13.10 11.13 -7.50
N LEU A 234 -12.46 12.21 -7.01
CA LEU A 234 -12.94 12.98 -5.86
C LEU A 234 -14.33 13.55 -6.15
N ILE A 235 -14.52 14.17 -7.31
CA ILE A 235 -15.83 14.72 -7.73
C ILE A 235 -16.89 13.61 -7.85
N MET A 236 -16.54 12.46 -8.41
CA MET A 236 -17.46 11.32 -8.49
C MET A 236 -17.89 10.85 -7.11
N MET A 237 -16.96 10.72 -6.17
CA MET A 237 -17.25 10.26 -4.80
C MET A 237 -18.11 11.24 -4.01
N ILE A 238 -17.85 12.56 -4.14
CA ILE A 238 -18.69 13.62 -3.55
C ILE A 238 -20.15 13.45 -3.97
N ARG A 239 -20.39 13.17 -5.25
CA ARG A 239 -21.73 13.14 -5.84
C ARG A 239 -22.50 11.83 -5.65
N SER A 240 -21.80 10.71 -5.42
CA SER A 240 -22.40 9.37 -5.51
C SER A 240 -22.42 8.57 -4.21
N MET A 241 -21.48 8.80 -3.28
CA MET A 241 -21.33 7.93 -2.10
C MET A 241 -21.78 8.57 -0.79
N SER A 242 -22.21 9.84 -0.80
CA SER A 242 -22.57 10.59 0.41
C SER A 242 -21.52 10.48 1.55
N PRO A 243 -20.22 10.66 1.26
CA PRO A 243 -19.18 10.48 2.27
C PRO A 243 -19.26 11.55 3.36
N GLN A 244 -18.83 11.18 4.57
CA GLN A 244 -18.54 12.15 5.62
C GLN A 244 -17.07 12.61 5.53
N VAL A 245 -16.20 11.72 5.06
CA VAL A 245 -14.77 11.97 4.88
C VAL A 245 -14.34 11.53 3.48
N LEU A 246 -13.60 12.38 2.78
CA LEU A 246 -12.85 12.03 1.59
C LEU A 246 -11.39 11.82 1.94
N ALA A 247 -10.82 10.74 1.42
CA ALA A 247 -9.40 10.45 1.57
C ALA A 247 -8.75 10.21 0.21
N THR A 248 -7.53 10.71 0.04
CA THR A 248 -6.73 10.44 -1.16
C THR A 248 -5.24 10.51 -0.82
N ASP A 249 -4.42 9.82 -1.62
CA ASP A 249 -2.99 9.70 -1.39
C ASP A 249 -2.30 11.07 -1.38
N GLU A 250 -2.19 11.77 -2.50
CA GLU A 250 -1.39 12.98 -2.62
C GLU A 250 -2.02 14.07 -3.48
N ILE A 251 -2.16 15.27 -2.94
CA ILE A 251 -2.61 16.44 -3.71
C ILE A 251 -1.43 17.20 -4.32
N GLY A 252 -1.60 17.74 -5.52
CA GLY A 252 -0.53 18.52 -6.17
C GLY A 252 -0.94 19.35 -7.38
N SER A 253 -2.12 19.11 -7.93
CA SER A 253 -2.62 19.84 -9.11
C SER A 253 -3.70 20.85 -8.74
N ILE A 254 -3.90 21.86 -9.60
CA ILE A 254 -4.97 22.84 -9.44
C ILE A 254 -6.37 22.19 -9.48
N ASP A 255 -6.53 21.10 -10.22
CA ASP A 255 -7.80 20.39 -10.32
C ASP A 255 -8.10 19.59 -9.04
N ASP A 256 -7.07 19.08 -8.36
CA ASP A 256 -7.22 18.52 -7.01
C ASP A 256 -7.77 19.59 -6.08
N ILE A 257 -7.17 20.79 -6.08
CA ILE A 257 -7.60 21.90 -5.22
C ILE A 257 -9.06 22.28 -5.47
N LYS A 258 -9.51 22.35 -6.73
CA LYS A 258 -10.93 22.59 -7.04
C LYS A 258 -11.84 21.51 -6.43
N ALA A 259 -11.43 20.24 -6.50
CA ALA A 259 -12.18 19.15 -5.88
C ALA A 259 -12.22 19.25 -4.34
N ILE A 260 -11.14 19.74 -3.69
CA ILE A 260 -11.13 20.04 -2.26
C ILE A 260 -12.19 21.10 -1.94
N TYR A 261 -12.23 22.20 -2.69
CA TYR A 261 -13.23 23.26 -2.48
C TYR A 261 -14.67 22.75 -2.67
N GLU A 262 -14.92 21.88 -3.65
CA GLU A 262 -16.23 21.24 -3.83
C GLU A 262 -16.61 20.36 -2.63
N ALA A 263 -15.67 19.58 -2.09
CA ALA A 263 -15.88 18.79 -0.88
C ALA A 263 -16.22 19.67 0.33
N MET A 264 -15.50 20.78 0.52
CA MET A 264 -15.73 21.71 1.63
C MET A 264 -17.11 22.36 1.55
N ASN A 265 -17.54 22.78 0.37
CA ASN A 265 -18.86 23.35 0.15
C ASN A 265 -19.99 22.34 0.42
N ALA A 266 -19.72 21.05 0.21
CA ALA A 266 -20.64 19.96 0.55
C ALA A 266 -20.59 19.56 2.05
N GLY A 267 -19.74 20.19 2.85
CA GLY A 267 -19.56 19.86 4.27
C GLY A 267 -18.82 18.55 4.53
N ILE A 268 -18.08 18.04 3.53
CA ILE A 268 -17.33 16.79 3.60
C ILE A 268 -15.93 17.09 4.14
N ARG A 269 -15.43 16.28 5.08
CA ARG A 269 -14.07 16.42 5.62
C ARG A 269 -13.03 15.80 4.70
N MET A 270 -11.79 16.26 4.78
CA MET A 270 -10.71 15.73 3.96
C MET A 270 -9.52 15.24 4.77
N VAL A 271 -8.97 14.09 4.37
CA VAL A 271 -7.67 13.58 4.83
C VAL A 271 -6.80 13.27 3.61
N THR A 272 -5.64 13.91 3.49
CA THR A 272 -4.75 13.66 2.36
C THR A 272 -3.28 13.84 2.73
N THR A 273 -2.37 13.60 1.78
CA THR A 273 -0.95 13.89 1.95
C THR A 273 -0.43 14.87 0.91
N ILE A 274 0.76 15.39 1.16
CA ILE A 274 1.57 16.08 0.19
C ILE A 274 3.04 15.75 0.42
N HIS A 275 3.80 15.64 -0.67
CA HIS A 275 5.25 15.59 -0.56
C HIS A 275 5.82 16.92 -0.10
N GLY A 276 6.64 16.92 0.95
CA GLY A 276 7.38 18.09 1.41
C GLY A 276 8.20 17.78 2.65
N ASP A 277 9.26 18.55 2.87
CA ASP A 277 10.13 18.39 4.04
C ASP A 277 9.62 19.12 5.29
N GLY A 278 8.59 19.95 5.12
CA GLY A 278 7.96 20.70 6.19
C GLY A 278 6.96 21.73 5.64
N ILE A 279 6.34 22.48 6.54
CA ILE A 279 5.32 23.47 6.17
C ILE A 279 5.86 24.59 5.27
N ASP A 280 7.09 25.04 5.52
CA ASP A 280 7.74 26.09 4.74
C ASP A 280 8.00 25.69 3.27
N ASP A 281 8.23 24.40 3.00
CA ASP A 281 8.37 23.89 1.64
C ASP A 281 7.02 23.91 0.92
N VAL A 282 5.98 23.46 1.60
CA VAL A 282 4.62 23.40 1.06
C VAL A 282 4.05 24.79 0.77
N LEU A 283 4.33 25.78 1.63
CA LEU A 283 3.90 27.17 1.45
C LEU A 283 4.54 27.88 0.24
N LYS A 284 5.60 27.32 -0.35
CA LYS A 284 6.23 27.85 -1.58
C LYS A 284 5.59 27.29 -2.85
N ARG A 285 4.75 26.27 -2.74
CA ARG A 285 4.16 25.58 -3.89
C ARG A 285 2.91 26.32 -4.37
N PRO A 286 2.84 26.68 -5.66
CA PRO A 286 1.64 27.29 -6.23
C PRO A 286 0.40 26.44 -5.95
N TYR A 287 -0.72 27.09 -5.65
CA TYR A 287 -2.06 26.52 -5.40
C TYR A 287 -2.21 25.73 -4.09
N ILE A 288 -1.14 25.13 -3.58
CA ILE A 288 -1.17 24.49 -2.25
C ILE A 288 -1.10 25.55 -1.15
N ASP A 289 -0.29 26.59 -1.36
CA ASP A 289 -0.18 27.69 -0.42
C ASP A 289 -1.54 28.36 -0.16
N ASP A 290 -2.38 28.48 -1.18
CA ASP A 290 -3.75 28.98 -1.10
C ASP A 290 -4.61 28.15 -0.12
N VAL A 291 -4.58 26.82 -0.24
CA VAL A 291 -5.38 25.93 0.63
C VAL A 291 -4.93 25.99 2.10
N ILE A 292 -3.62 26.14 2.32
CA ILE A 292 -3.07 26.30 3.67
C ILE A 292 -3.42 27.69 4.24
N LYS A 293 -3.21 28.77 3.46
CA LYS A 293 -3.49 30.15 3.88
C LYS A 293 -4.97 30.43 4.12
N ASN A 294 -5.85 29.81 3.33
CA ASN A 294 -7.30 29.85 3.50
C ASN A 294 -7.78 28.95 4.65
N ARG A 295 -6.86 28.31 5.39
CA ARG A 295 -7.14 27.51 6.59
C ARG A 295 -8.12 26.37 6.32
N ILE A 296 -8.06 25.80 5.13
CA ILE A 296 -8.92 24.67 4.75
C ILE A 296 -8.53 23.45 5.57
N PHE A 297 -7.23 23.21 5.71
CA PHE A 297 -6.70 22.18 6.60
C PHE A 297 -6.55 22.76 8.01
N GLU A 298 -7.29 22.18 8.95
CA GLU A 298 -7.28 22.56 10.36
C GLU A 298 -6.16 21.82 11.13
N ARG A 299 -5.66 20.70 10.57
CA ARG A 299 -4.57 19.91 11.13
C ARG A 299 -3.54 19.59 10.05
N ILE A 300 -2.27 19.82 10.39
CA ILE A 300 -1.14 19.54 9.52
C ILE A 300 -0.19 18.62 10.29
N ILE A 301 -0.04 17.38 9.83
CA ILE A 301 0.88 16.40 10.43
C ILE A 301 2.18 16.42 9.65
N ILE A 302 3.31 16.62 10.32
CA ILE A 302 4.64 16.58 9.69
C ILE A 302 5.30 15.24 10.01
N LEU A 303 5.67 14.50 8.96
CA LEU A 303 6.41 13.25 9.08
C LEU A 303 7.86 13.40 8.68
N SER A 304 8.70 12.59 9.32
CA SER A 304 10.08 12.37 8.91
C SER A 304 10.47 10.90 9.00
N SER A 305 11.75 10.64 8.69
CA SER A 305 12.43 9.37 8.93
C SER A 305 13.55 9.47 9.98
N LYS A 306 13.64 10.57 10.76
CA LYS A 306 14.74 10.79 11.73
C LYS A 306 14.90 9.66 12.75
N HIS A 307 13.79 9.12 13.24
CA HIS A 307 13.75 7.97 14.14
C HIS A 307 13.15 6.72 13.48
N GLY A 308 13.23 6.66 12.14
CA GLY A 308 12.61 5.63 11.31
C GLY A 308 11.31 6.10 10.63
N PRO A 309 10.80 5.34 9.64
CA PRO A 309 9.57 5.70 8.94
C PRO A 309 8.37 5.81 9.89
N GLY A 310 7.53 6.83 9.68
CA GLY A 310 6.39 7.12 10.54
C GLY A 310 6.72 7.96 11.78
N THR A 311 7.91 8.58 11.84
CA THR A 311 8.23 9.53 12.90
C THR A 311 7.36 10.77 12.73
N ILE A 312 6.53 11.09 13.74
CA ILE A 312 5.79 12.35 13.81
C ILE A 312 6.76 13.43 14.33
N GLU A 313 7.08 14.42 13.50
CA GLU A 313 7.92 15.55 13.92
C GLU A 313 7.09 16.64 14.59
N ASP A 314 5.90 16.90 14.07
CA ASP A 314 5.02 17.94 14.56
C ASP A 314 3.57 17.65 14.17
N VAL A 315 2.64 18.21 14.94
CA VAL A 315 1.25 18.40 14.54
C VAL A 315 0.95 19.87 14.74
N ILE A 316 0.54 20.54 13.67
CA ILE A 316 0.34 21.99 13.63
C ILE A 316 -1.16 22.28 13.52
N ASP A 317 -1.64 23.28 14.27
CA ASP A 317 -2.98 23.84 14.09
C ASP A 317 -3.01 24.77 12.87
N GLY A 318 -3.83 24.44 11.87
CA GLY A 318 -3.90 25.21 10.63
C GLY A 318 -4.45 26.63 10.77
N ARG A 319 -5.02 27.00 11.92
CA ARG A 319 -5.59 28.34 12.15
C ARG A 319 -4.51 29.38 12.47
N ASP A 320 -3.51 29.01 13.25
CA ASP A 320 -2.44 29.91 13.72
C ASP A 320 -1.02 29.39 13.40
N LEU A 321 -0.91 28.24 12.74
CA LEU A 321 0.33 27.57 12.35
C LEU A 321 1.27 27.27 13.53
N LYS A 322 0.70 27.04 14.71
CA LYS A 322 1.49 26.64 15.89
C LYS A 322 1.46 25.14 16.11
N SER A 323 2.58 24.62 16.60
CA SER A 323 2.68 23.25 17.10
C SER A 323 1.69 23.02 18.24
N ILE A 324 1.05 21.85 18.23
CA ILE A 324 0.11 21.37 19.24
C ILE A 324 0.52 20.01 19.81
N ILE A 325 1.74 19.54 19.51
CA ILE A 325 2.35 18.43 20.24
C ILE A 325 3.17 18.98 21.41
N ASP A 326 3.20 18.24 22.51
CA ASP A 326 3.96 18.59 23.73
C ASP A 326 5.45 18.25 23.58
#